data_AF-A0A813DFD4-F1
#
_entry.id   AF-A0A813DFD4-F1
#
_cell.length_a   1.000
_cell.length_b   1.000
_cell.length_c   1.000
_cell.angle_alpha   90.00
_cell.angle_beta   90.00
_cell.angle_gamma   90.00
#
_symmetry.space_group_name_H-M   'P 1'
#
loop_
_entity.id
_entity.type
_entity.pdbx_description
1 polymer ?
#
loop_
_entity_poly.entity_id
_entity_poly.type
_entity_poly.pdbx_seq_one_letter_code
_entity_poly.pdbx_strand_id
1 'polypeptide(L)'
;MSQTSVEKVKQIFAEYDSSGCGSISVLDFMAVLKIIANGSLPEEEIESSLATAIGKQEDGTLKVDEVLNWMFRDAGSGSPKLLGDNLQEKIEEWKTDDELKGLASVLAPELSDISLNFVSPDQFTDAGLGHIGAGLPPGLSKLDLRFLFSWTECGISSAGLGKFVAALPRGLTDLGLVFANDELDDQALEELANGLPAGLKTMKLGFKGNDVFTDNGLAKLMSGMSPGLQEVTLNFDSNTSLTDASLERLAEWLSGAGAGVTKLCVIDSHNENFTDAGFKKLCSALPKDLTELELNFNSSGISLELQKKFAQGTDKRISFLGA
;
A
#
# COMPACT_ATOMS: atom_id res chain seq x y z
N MET A 1 14.46 -17.37 -8.38
CA MET A 1 13.62 -16.48 -9.24
C MET A 1 13.19 -17.19 -10.50
N SER A 2 12.00 -16.86 -11.05
CA SER A 2 11.63 -17.25 -12.41
C SER A 2 12.52 -16.51 -13.41
N GLN A 3 12.87 -17.16 -14.51
CA GLN A 3 13.67 -16.57 -15.59
C GLN A 3 13.08 -15.23 -16.06
N THR A 4 11.77 -15.06 -15.92
CA THR A 4 10.99 -13.88 -16.31
C THR A 4 11.34 -12.59 -15.56
N SER A 5 11.65 -12.62 -14.26
CA SER A 5 11.96 -11.39 -13.50
C SER A 5 13.35 -10.84 -13.82
N VAL A 6 14.33 -11.74 -13.99
CA VAL A 6 15.66 -11.38 -14.46
C VAL A 6 15.59 -10.83 -15.89
N GLU A 7 14.76 -11.41 -16.76
CA GLU A 7 14.58 -10.91 -18.12
C GLU A 7 13.85 -9.56 -18.19
N LYS A 8 12.87 -9.29 -17.32
CA LYS A 8 12.22 -7.96 -17.22
C LYS A 8 13.20 -6.88 -16.75
N VAL A 9 14.01 -7.19 -15.73
CA VAL A 9 15.06 -6.26 -15.27
C VAL A 9 16.07 -6.04 -16.39
N LYS A 10 16.56 -7.09 -17.06
CA LYS A 10 17.43 -6.96 -18.24
C LYS A 10 16.81 -6.13 -19.37
N GLN A 11 15.50 -6.25 -19.61
CA GLN A 11 14.79 -5.46 -20.62
C GLN A 11 14.81 -3.98 -20.28
N ILE A 12 14.56 -3.61 -19.01
CA ILE A 12 14.68 -2.23 -18.55
C ILE A 12 16.12 -1.75 -18.67
N PHE A 13 17.11 -2.54 -18.23
CA PHE A 13 18.52 -2.21 -18.38
C PHE A 13 18.95 -2.00 -19.85
N ALA A 14 18.40 -2.77 -20.79
CA ALA A 14 18.68 -2.65 -22.21
C ALA A 14 18.18 -1.33 -22.82
N GLU A 15 17.18 -0.68 -22.21
CA GLU A 15 16.74 0.66 -22.61
C GLU A 15 17.77 1.75 -22.24
N TYR A 16 18.58 1.51 -21.20
CA TYR A 16 19.59 2.43 -20.68
C TYR A 16 21.02 2.09 -21.11
N ASP A 17 21.30 0.86 -21.55
CA ASP A 17 22.52 0.50 -22.27
C ASP A 17 22.37 0.73 -23.78
N SER A 18 22.20 2.00 -24.18
CA SER A 18 22.04 2.37 -25.60
C SER A 18 23.24 1.98 -26.48
N SER A 19 24.37 1.66 -25.85
CA SER A 19 25.62 1.25 -26.50
C SER A 19 25.74 -0.26 -26.72
N GLY A 20 24.91 -1.06 -26.05
CA GLY A 20 24.96 -2.52 -26.07
C GLY A 20 26.25 -3.12 -25.50
N CYS A 21 26.96 -2.39 -24.63
CA CYS A 21 28.25 -2.80 -24.10
C CYS A 21 28.16 -3.65 -22.81
N GLY A 22 26.95 -3.88 -22.31
CA GLY A 22 26.67 -4.63 -21.09
C GLY A 22 27.03 -3.86 -19.81
N SER A 23 27.21 -2.54 -19.90
CA SER A 23 27.51 -1.65 -18.78
C SER A 23 26.65 -0.40 -18.86
N ILE A 24 26.27 0.15 -17.72
CA ILE A 24 25.53 1.41 -17.62
C ILE A 24 26.22 2.37 -16.67
N SER A 25 25.94 3.67 -16.82
CA SER A 25 26.44 4.65 -15.86
C SER A 25 25.76 4.46 -14.50
N VAL A 26 26.43 4.89 -13.42
CA VAL A 26 25.83 4.88 -12.08
C VAL A 26 24.52 5.68 -12.05
N LEU A 27 24.45 6.82 -12.77
CA LEU A 27 23.26 7.67 -12.82
C LEU A 27 22.08 6.98 -13.52
N ASP A 28 22.34 6.30 -14.63
CA ASP A 28 21.31 5.54 -15.35
C ASP A 28 20.83 4.35 -14.51
N PHE A 29 21.75 3.70 -13.79
CA PHE A 29 21.38 2.63 -12.87
C PHE A 29 20.49 3.13 -11.73
N MET A 30 20.78 4.31 -11.18
CA MET A 30 19.93 4.94 -10.17
C MET A 30 18.55 5.30 -10.73
N ALA A 31 18.45 5.73 -11.99
CA ALA A 31 17.18 5.93 -12.65
C ALA A 31 16.39 4.62 -12.77
N VAL A 32 17.06 3.52 -13.16
CA VAL A 32 16.45 2.18 -13.20
C VAL A 32 15.97 1.72 -11.83
N LEU A 33 16.77 1.90 -10.77
CA LEU A 33 16.36 1.56 -9.40
C LEU A 33 15.21 2.44 -8.90
N LYS A 34 15.18 3.73 -9.25
CA LYS A 34 14.05 4.61 -8.95
C LYS A 34 12.80 4.18 -9.71
N ILE A 35 12.90 3.68 -10.93
CA ILE A 35 11.76 3.13 -11.68
C ILE A 35 11.26 1.84 -11.03
N ILE A 36 12.18 0.92 -10.68
CA ILE A 36 11.84 -0.36 -10.03
C ILE A 36 11.25 -0.13 -8.62
N ALA A 37 11.79 0.82 -7.86
CA ALA A 37 11.34 1.16 -6.51
C ALA A 37 10.28 2.28 -6.47
N ASN A 38 9.76 2.69 -7.63
CA ASN A 38 8.77 3.76 -7.79
C ASN A 38 9.13 5.07 -7.02
N GLY A 39 10.41 5.45 -7.03
CA GLY A 39 10.93 6.68 -6.41
C GLY A 39 11.14 6.60 -4.89
N SER A 40 10.91 5.45 -4.26
CA SER A 40 10.87 5.32 -2.79
C SER A 40 12.25 5.20 -2.12
N LEU A 41 13.33 5.06 -2.89
CA LEU A 41 14.68 4.88 -2.36
C LEU A 41 15.48 6.20 -2.39
N PRO A 42 16.03 6.67 -1.26
CA PRO A 42 16.89 7.84 -1.20
C PRO A 42 18.19 7.65 -2.01
N GLU A 43 18.60 8.70 -2.71
CA GLU A 43 19.84 8.78 -3.52
C GLU A 43 21.08 8.30 -2.73
N GLU A 44 21.22 8.76 -1.49
CA GLU A 44 22.37 8.48 -0.61
C GLU A 44 22.46 7.01 -0.18
N GLU A 45 21.32 6.34 0.01
CA GLU A 45 21.26 4.94 0.43
C GLU A 45 21.63 4.00 -0.73
N ILE A 46 21.22 4.37 -1.95
CA ILE A 46 21.62 3.68 -3.18
C ILE A 46 23.12 3.84 -3.43
N GLU A 47 23.66 5.06 -3.33
CA GLU A 47 25.09 5.32 -3.56
C GLU A 47 25.98 4.61 -2.53
N SER A 48 25.61 4.65 -1.24
CA SER A 48 26.34 3.96 -0.17
C SER A 48 26.36 2.44 -0.36
N SER A 49 25.22 1.86 -0.77
CA SER A 49 25.09 0.43 -1.01
C SER A 49 25.86 -0.01 -2.27
N LEU A 50 25.82 0.79 -3.32
CA LEU A 50 26.55 0.56 -4.57
C LEU A 50 28.07 0.62 -4.38
N ALA A 51 28.56 1.66 -3.69
CA ALA A 51 30.00 1.85 -3.45
C ALA A 51 30.60 0.71 -2.61
N THR A 52 29.79 0.11 -1.73
CA THR A 52 30.22 -0.98 -0.84
C THR A 52 30.16 -2.33 -1.53
N ALA A 53 29.26 -2.52 -2.50
CA ALA A 53 28.92 -3.86 -2.99
C ALA A 53 29.31 -4.16 -4.45
N ILE A 54 29.59 -3.13 -5.26
CA ILE A 54 29.99 -3.30 -6.66
C ILE A 54 31.27 -2.51 -6.90
N GLY A 55 32.30 -3.17 -7.46
CA GLY A 55 33.53 -2.51 -7.83
C GLY A 55 33.27 -1.51 -8.96
N LYS A 56 33.24 -0.21 -8.65
CA LYS A 56 33.15 0.84 -9.66
C LYS A 56 34.35 0.70 -10.61
N GLN A 57 34.09 0.62 -11.92
CA GLN A 57 35.17 0.66 -12.91
C GLN A 57 35.88 2.02 -12.86
N GLU A 58 37.15 2.08 -13.30
CA GLU A 58 37.92 3.33 -13.33
C GLU A 58 37.25 4.42 -14.19
N ASP A 59 36.39 4.02 -15.14
CA ASP A 59 35.61 4.91 -16.00
C ASP A 59 34.27 5.38 -15.41
N GLY A 60 33.91 4.88 -14.23
CA GLY A 60 32.68 5.24 -13.52
C GLY A 60 31.42 4.52 -13.98
N THR A 61 31.54 3.43 -14.74
CA THR A 61 30.43 2.56 -15.14
C THR A 61 30.28 1.33 -14.25
N LEU A 62 29.11 0.69 -14.30
CA LEU A 62 28.80 -0.55 -13.61
C LEU A 62 28.45 -1.63 -14.65
N LYS A 63 29.02 -2.83 -14.51
CA LYS A 63 28.63 -3.96 -15.37
C LYS A 63 27.27 -4.49 -14.93
N VAL A 64 26.36 -4.63 -15.90
CA VAL A 64 25.01 -5.11 -15.64
C VAL A 64 25.05 -6.49 -14.98
N ASP A 65 25.89 -7.40 -15.42
CA ASP A 65 26.00 -8.73 -14.81
C ASP A 65 26.51 -8.72 -13.36
N GLU A 66 27.42 -7.81 -13.01
CA GLU A 66 27.91 -7.68 -11.62
C GLU A 66 26.84 -7.06 -10.72
N VAL A 67 26.07 -6.12 -11.26
CA VAL A 67 24.91 -5.50 -10.60
C VAL A 67 23.79 -6.52 -10.39
N LEU A 68 23.42 -7.30 -11.41
CA LEU A 68 22.42 -8.36 -11.28
C LEU A 68 22.91 -9.41 -10.29
N ASN A 69 24.19 -9.81 -10.34
CA ASN A 69 24.74 -10.76 -9.37
C ASN A 69 24.78 -10.20 -7.95
N TRP A 70 24.91 -8.89 -7.74
CA TRP A 70 24.80 -8.26 -6.43
C TRP A 70 23.35 -8.19 -5.96
N MET A 71 22.45 -7.66 -6.80
CA MET A 71 21.01 -7.58 -6.55
C MET A 71 20.41 -8.95 -6.22
N PHE A 72 21.00 -10.02 -6.75
CA PHE A 72 20.48 -11.38 -6.65
C PHE A 72 21.47 -12.37 -6.00
N ARG A 73 22.48 -11.89 -5.23
CA ARG A 73 23.46 -12.78 -4.59
C ARG A 73 22.87 -13.47 -3.36
N ASP A 74 23.11 -14.76 -3.24
CA ASP A 74 22.81 -15.55 -2.04
C ASP A 74 23.69 -15.09 -0.85
N ALA A 75 23.07 -14.78 0.29
CA ALA A 75 23.67 -14.14 1.46
C ALA A 75 24.59 -15.10 2.26
N GLY A 76 25.75 -15.44 1.67
CA GLY A 76 26.71 -16.39 2.24
C GLY A 76 27.89 -15.80 3.02
N SER A 77 28.04 -14.48 3.17
CA SER A 77 29.26 -13.92 3.78
C SER A 77 29.03 -12.71 4.69
N GLY A 78 28.66 -12.97 5.95
CA GLY A 78 29.37 -12.37 7.08
C GLY A 78 28.98 -10.97 7.60
N SER A 79 27.74 -10.52 7.45
CA SER A 79 27.21 -9.33 8.16
C SER A 79 26.43 -9.73 9.43
N PRO A 80 26.44 -8.93 10.51
CA PRO A 80 25.91 -9.33 11.81
C PRO A 80 24.37 -9.44 11.82
N LYS A 81 23.89 -10.59 12.30
CA LYS A 81 22.48 -10.96 12.50
C LYS A 81 21.78 -10.08 13.53
N LEU A 82 20.75 -9.36 13.10
CA LEU A 82 19.61 -8.98 13.93
C LEU A 82 18.35 -9.57 13.28
N LEU A 83 17.46 -10.13 14.10
CA LEU A 83 16.26 -10.89 13.69
C LEU A 83 15.26 -10.11 12.79
N GLY A 84 15.54 -8.87 12.40
CA GLY A 84 14.72 -8.05 11.50
C GLY A 84 15.03 -8.21 10.00
N ASP A 85 16.28 -8.52 9.64
CA ASP A 85 16.71 -8.43 8.23
C ASP A 85 16.36 -9.67 7.39
N ASN A 86 16.05 -10.80 8.04
CA ASN A 86 15.78 -12.06 7.33
C ASN A 86 14.29 -12.27 6.99
N LEU A 87 13.37 -11.50 7.59
CA LEU A 87 11.93 -11.70 7.38
C LEU A 87 11.50 -11.11 6.04
N GLN A 88 11.97 -9.91 5.69
CA GLN A 88 11.62 -9.28 4.41
C GLN A 88 12.22 -10.04 3.22
N GLU A 89 13.50 -10.46 3.32
CA GLU A 89 14.14 -11.32 2.31
C GLU A 89 13.37 -12.64 2.12
N LYS A 90 12.93 -13.28 3.23
CA LYS A 90 12.08 -14.49 3.15
C LYS A 90 10.70 -14.25 2.55
N ILE A 91 10.08 -13.11 2.85
CA ILE A 91 8.77 -12.73 2.31
C ILE A 91 8.86 -12.53 0.79
N GLU A 92 9.97 -11.98 0.29
CA GLU A 92 10.21 -11.82 -1.14
C GLU A 92 10.38 -13.16 -1.86
N GLU A 93 10.90 -14.18 -1.16
CA GLU A 93 10.99 -15.56 -1.64
C GLU A 93 9.64 -16.29 -1.62
N TRP A 94 8.70 -15.91 -0.74
CA TRP A 94 7.39 -16.54 -0.66
C TRP A 94 6.53 -16.19 -1.87
N LYS A 95 6.22 -17.21 -2.66
CA LYS A 95 5.39 -17.13 -3.87
C LYS A 95 4.14 -18.00 -3.80
N THR A 96 3.98 -18.82 -2.77
CA THR A 96 2.87 -19.78 -2.63
C THR A 96 2.24 -19.81 -1.23
N ASP A 97 1.00 -20.29 -1.14
CA ASP A 97 0.30 -20.52 0.14
C ASP A 97 1.06 -21.49 1.08
N ASP A 98 1.75 -22.49 0.51
CA ASP A 98 2.45 -23.51 1.29
C ASP A 98 3.61 -22.92 2.09
N GLU A 99 4.29 -21.92 1.54
CA GLU A 99 5.39 -21.23 2.22
C GLU A 99 4.90 -20.39 3.41
N LEU A 100 3.66 -19.88 3.33
CA LEU A 100 3.02 -19.13 4.41
C LEU A 100 2.56 -20.01 5.58
N LYS A 101 2.44 -21.34 5.42
CA LYS A 101 2.08 -22.25 6.53
C LYS A 101 3.05 -22.14 7.70
N GLY A 102 4.31 -21.83 7.41
CA GLY A 102 5.36 -21.66 8.40
C GLY A 102 5.38 -20.30 9.08
N LEU A 103 4.57 -19.32 8.66
CA LEU A 103 4.66 -17.93 9.11
C LEU A 103 4.64 -17.81 10.64
N ALA A 104 3.71 -18.52 11.30
CA ALA A 104 3.58 -18.51 12.77
C ALA A 104 4.85 -18.97 13.50
N SER A 105 5.65 -19.84 12.87
CA SER A 105 6.91 -20.34 13.44
C SER A 105 8.08 -19.36 13.23
N VAL A 106 7.93 -18.41 12.31
CA VAL A 106 8.94 -17.39 11.99
C VAL A 106 8.68 -16.10 12.78
N LEU A 107 7.41 -15.76 13.02
CA LEU A 107 7.03 -14.58 13.80
C LEU A 107 7.23 -14.83 15.30
N ALA A 108 8.01 -13.98 15.96
CA ALA A 108 8.14 -14.05 17.40
C ALA A 108 6.82 -13.63 18.08
N PRO A 109 6.37 -14.34 19.14
CA PRO A 109 5.07 -14.09 19.76
C PRO A 109 4.97 -12.72 20.45
N GLU A 110 6.10 -12.08 20.73
CA GLU A 110 6.20 -10.77 21.39
C GLU A 110 6.20 -9.59 20.40
N LEU A 111 6.11 -9.85 19.08
CA LEU A 111 6.08 -8.78 18.08
C LEU A 111 4.82 -7.93 18.22
N SER A 112 5.01 -6.62 18.34
CA SER A 112 3.94 -5.63 18.43
C SER A 112 3.71 -4.85 17.13
N ASP A 113 4.66 -4.93 16.19
CA ASP A 113 4.62 -4.26 14.89
C ASP A 113 5.11 -5.25 13.82
N ILE A 114 4.29 -5.45 12.79
CA ILE A 114 4.59 -6.32 11.65
C ILE A 114 4.26 -5.57 10.37
N SER A 115 5.20 -5.58 9.43
CA SER A 115 4.94 -5.22 8.04
C SER A 115 5.27 -6.41 7.15
N LEU A 116 4.32 -6.80 6.29
CA LEU A 116 4.46 -7.86 5.31
C LEU A 116 4.16 -7.28 3.93
N ASN A 117 5.14 -7.30 3.03
CA ASN A 117 5.00 -6.75 1.69
C ASN A 117 5.28 -7.82 0.64
N PHE A 118 4.21 -8.26 -0.03
CA PHE A 118 4.25 -9.26 -1.09
C PHE A 118 4.18 -8.58 -2.45
N VAL A 119 5.24 -8.75 -3.25
CA VAL A 119 5.34 -8.24 -4.62
C VAL A 119 5.14 -9.40 -5.60
N SER A 120 4.15 -9.25 -6.49
CA SER A 120 3.67 -10.28 -7.41
C SER A 120 3.26 -11.59 -6.70
N PRO A 121 2.23 -11.55 -5.83
CA PRO A 121 1.71 -12.69 -5.09
C PRO A 121 0.79 -13.58 -5.95
N ASP A 122 1.21 -13.88 -7.18
CA ASP A 122 0.35 -14.47 -8.23
C ASP A 122 -0.17 -15.88 -7.89
N GLN A 123 0.34 -16.56 -6.86
CA GLN A 123 -0.17 -17.88 -6.43
C GLN A 123 -0.74 -17.87 -5.01
N PHE A 124 -0.98 -16.69 -4.44
CA PHE A 124 -1.61 -16.60 -3.13
C PHE A 124 -3.12 -16.70 -3.30
N THR A 125 -3.74 -17.49 -2.44
CA THR A 125 -5.20 -17.63 -2.40
C THR A 125 -5.74 -17.28 -1.02
N ASP A 126 -7.06 -17.45 -0.85
CA ASP A 126 -7.72 -17.46 0.45
C ASP A 126 -6.96 -18.29 1.52
N ALA A 127 -6.31 -19.40 1.11
CA ALA A 127 -5.57 -20.24 2.04
C ALA A 127 -4.31 -19.56 2.56
N GLY A 128 -3.52 -18.92 1.68
CA GLY A 128 -2.36 -18.12 2.08
C GLY A 128 -2.74 -16.98 3.00
N LEU A 129 -3.79 -16.22 2.65
CA LEU A 129 -4.27 -15.14 3.50
C LEU A 129 -4.78 -15.66 4.87
N GLY A 130 -5.38 -16.84 4.89
CA GLY A 130 -5.73 -17.56 6.13
C GLY A 130 -4.51 -17.97 6.96
N HIS A 131 -3.43 -18.43 6.32
CA HIS A 131 -2.16 -18.73 7.00
C HIS A 131 -1.53 -17.47 7.61
N ILE A 132 -1.64 -16.32 6.93
CA ILE A 132 -1.21 -15.04 7.48
C ILE A 132 -1.99 -14.73 8.75
N GLY A 133 -3.33 -14.73 8.67
CA GLY A 133 -4.19 -14.44 9.82
C GLY A 133 -3.94 -15.36 11.02
N ALA A 134 -3.78 -16.66 10.78
CA ALA A 134 -3.49 -17.64 11.83
C ALA A 134 -2.09 -17.47 12.46
N GLY A 135 -1.15 -16.85 11.74
CA GLY A 135 0.23 -16.62 12.21
C GLY A 135 0.45 -15.32 12.96
N LEU A 136 -0.52 -14.40 12.97
CA LEU A 136 -0.37 -13.11 13.63
C LEU A 136 -0.25 -13.27 15.17
N PRO A 137 0.73 -12.62 15.82
CA PRO A 137 0.86 -12.65 17.26
C PRO A 137 -0.35 -12.04 17.97
N PRO A 138 -0.82 -12.60 19.09
CA PRO A 138 -1.98 -12.09 19.81
C PRO A 138 -1.76 -10.70 20.44
N GLY A 139 -0.50 -10.33 20.69
CA GLY A 139 -0.10 -9.02 21.23
C GLY A 139 0.16 -7.95 20.17
N LEU A 140 -0.09 -8.23 18.90
CA LEU A 140 0.20 -7.30 17.80
C LEU A 140 -0.64 -6.02 17.93
N SER A 141 0.03 -4.87 17.91
CA SER A 141 -0.60 -3.55 17.94
C SER A 141 -0.63 -2.88 16.56
N LYS A 142 0.31 -3.22 15.68
CA LYS A 142 0.42 -2.63 14.35
C LYS A 142 0.66 -3.69 13.29
N LEU A 143 -0.12 -3.62 12.21
CA LEU A 143 -0.01 -4.48 11.04
C LEU A 143 -0.07 -3.63 9.78
N ASP A 144 0.90 -3.80 8.88
CA ASP A 144 0.88 -3.27 7.51
C ASP A 144 1.06 -4.43 6.54
N LEU A 145 -0.02 -4.86 5.89
CA LEU A 145 -0.04 -5.97 4.96
C LEU A 145 -0.30 -5.46 3.55
N ARG A 146 0.63 -5.73 2.63
CA ARG A 146 0.57 -5.24 1.25
C ARG A 146 0.73 -6.38 0.25
N PHE A 147 -0.19 -6.41 -0.70
CA PHE A 147 -0.21 -7.25 -1.88
C PHE A 147 -0.11 -6.34 -3.11
N LEU A 148 1.10 -6.21 -3.64
CA LEU A 148 1.42 -5.31 -4.73
C LEU A 148 1.59 -6.08 -6.05
N PHE A 149 1.10 -5.50 -7.15
CA PHE A 149 1.26 -6.02 -8.51
C PHE A 149 0.71 -7.45 -8.74
N SER A 150 -0.56 -7.69 -8.41
CA SER A 150 -1.26 -8.90 -8.88
C SER A 150 -1.90 -8.60 -10.23
N TRP A 151 -1.41 -9.26 -11.28
CA TRP A 151 -2.03 -9.21 -12.59
C TRP A 151 -2.83 -10.51 -12.73
N THR A 152 -4.10 -10.49 -12.34
CA THR A 152 -5.11 -11.55 -12.62
C THR A 152 -4.93 -12.95 -12.03
N GLU A 153 -3.91 -13.21 -11.18
CA GLU A 153 -3.67 -14.56 -10.64
C GLU A 153 -3.75 -14.67 -9.10
N CYS A 154 -3.81 -13.57 -8.35
CA CYS A 154 -4.02 -13.62 -6.90
C CYS A 154 -5.45 -14.08 -6.58
N GLY A 155 -5.61 -15.37 -6.26
CA GLY A 155 -6.89 -16.01 -5.91
C GLY A 155 -7.40 -15.66 -4.51
N ILE A 156 -7.14 -14.45 -4.02
CA ILE A 156 -7.71 -13.91 -2.79
C ILE A 156 -9.09 -13.34 -3.12
N SER A 157 -10.12 -13.98 -2.58
CA SER A 157 -11.51 -13.58 -2.71
C SER A 157 -12.00 -12.79 -1.49
N SER A 158 -13.22 -12.25 -1.58
CA SER A 158 -13.94 -11.64 -0.45
C SER A 158 -14.05 -12.59 0.76
N ALA A 159 -14.19 -13.90 0.53
CA ALA A 159 -14.26 -14.89 1.60
C ALA A 159 -12.90 -15.11 2.30
N GLY A 160 -11.80 -15.08 1.55
CA GLY A 160 -10.44 -15.11 2.10
C GLY A 160 -10.17 -13.87 2.94
N LEU A 161 -10.51 -12.69 2.41
CA LEU A 161 -10.38 -11.44 3.15
C LEU A 161 -11.18 -11.49 4.45
N GLY A 162 -12.46 -11.87 4.41
CA GLY A 162 -13.29 -11.96 5.63
C GLY A 162 -12.73 -12.89 6.70
N LYS A 163 -12.22 -14.06 6.32
CA LYS A 163 -11.53 -14.96 7.27
C LYS A 163 -10.30 -14.31 7.89
N PHE A 164 -9.54 -13.58 7.10
CA PHE A 164 -8.35 -12.88 7.58
C PHE A 164 -8.69 -11.72 8.51
N VAL A 165 -9.66 -10.88 8.16
CA VAL A 165 -10.08 -9.76 9.02
C VAL A 165 -10.64 -10.29 10.34
N ALA A 166 -11.39 -11.40 10.31
CA ALA A 166 -11.86 -12.08 11.52
C ALA A 166 -10.75 -12.65 12.41
N ALA A 167 -9.56 -12.89 11.84
CA ALA A 167 -8.38 -13.37 12.56
C ALA A 167 -7.49 -12.23 13.10
N LEU A 168 -7.79 -10.96 12.80
CA LEU A 168 -6.99 -9.84 13.27
C LEU A 168 -6.95 -9.79 14.80
N PRO A 169 -5.77 -9.52 15.39
CA PRO A 169 -5.63 -9.35 16.84
C PRO A 169 -6.55 -8.23 17.37
N ARG A 170 -7.30 -8.51 18.44
CA ARG A 170 -8.26 -7.55 19.03
C ARG A 170 -7.60 -6.29 19.60
N GLY A 171 -6.31 -6.36 19.92
CA GLY A 171 -5.51 -5.26 20.45
C GLY A 171 -4.91 -4.34 19.39
N LEU A 172 -5.19 -4.59 18.10
CA LEU A 172 -4.63 -3.81 17.00
C LEU A 172 -5.11 -2.35 17.05
N THR A 173 -4.17 -1.41 17.02
CA THR A 173 -4.41 0.04 16.98
C THR A 173 -4.11 0.63 15.61
N ASP A 174 -3.26 -0.02 14.82
CA ASP A 174 -2.79 0.47 13.53
C ASP A 174 -2.91 -0.64 12.48
N LEU A 175 -3.72 -0.39 11.45
CA LEU A 175 -3.98 -1.33 10.37
C LEU A 175 -3.70 -0.67 9.02
N GLY A 176 -2.78 -1.24 8.25
CA GLY A 176 -2.59 -0.97 6.84
C GLY A 176 -2.91 -2.22 6.03
N LEU A 177 -3.84 -2.11 5.08
CA LEU A 177 -4.18 -3.15 4.11
C LEU A 177 -4.11 -2.55 2.72
N VAL A 178 -3.21 -3.08 1.88
CA VAL A 178 -3.11 -2.68 0.48
C VAL A 178 -3.25 -3.91 -0.39
N PHE A 179 -4.29 -3.94 -1.22
CA PHE A 179 -4.54 -4.98 -2.20
C PHE A 179 -4.67 -4.35 -3.58
N ALA A 180 -3.65 -4.53 -4.42
CA ALA A 180 -3.77 -4.26 -5.85
C ALA A 180 -4.37 -5.50 -6.53
N ASN A 181 -5.65 -5.77 -6.24
CA ASN A 181 -6.44 -6.88 -6.80
C ASN A 181 -7.75 -6.30 -7.35
N ASP A 182 -8.05 -6.58 -8.62
CA ASP A 182 -9.22 -6.12 -9.36
C ASP A 182 -10.44 -7.05 -9.25
N GLU A 183 -10.35 -8.15 -8.47
CA GLU A 183 -11.43 -9.13 -8.32
C GLU A 183 -12.19 -9.05 -6.99
N LEU A 184 -11.74 -8.24 -6.03
CA LEU A 184 -12.50 -8.04 -4.78
C LEU A 184 -13.79 -7.26 -5.07
N ASP A 185 -14.92 -7.72 -4.55
CA ASP A 185 -16.24 -7.10 -4.77
C ASP A 185 -16.79 -6.41 -3.51
N ASP A 186 -18.00 -5.84 -3.58
CA ASP A 186 -18.65 -5.18 -2.44
C ASP A 186 -18.75 -6.06 -1.18
N GLN A 187 -18.78 -7.39 -1.33
CA GLN A 187 -18.74 -8.31 -0.18
C GLN A 187 -17.42 -8.19 0.56
N ALA A 188 -16.29 -7.99 -0.13
CA ALA A 188 -14.98 -7.80 0.51
C ALA A 188 -14.97 -6.59 1.45
N LEU A 189 -15.61 -5.49 1.03
CA LEU A 189 -15.75 -4.28 1.84
C LEU A 189 -16.69 -4.47 3.03
N GLU A 190 -17.77 -5.25 2.86
CA GLU A 190 -18.67 -5.64 3.95
C GLU A 190 -17.98 -6.56 4.97
N GLU A 191 -17.20 -7.55 4.51
CA GLU A 191 -16.40 -8.41 5.37
C GLU A 191 -15.35 -7.62 6.15
N LEU A 192 -14.67 -6.67 5.50
CA LEU A 192 -13.75 -5.76 6.16
C LEU A 192 -14.49 -4.95 7.25
N ALA A 193 -15.62 -4.32 6.91
CA ALA A 193 -16.43 -3.54 7.84
C ALA A 193 -16.81 -4.34 9.10
N ASN A 194 -17.18 -5.61 8.93
CA ASN A 194 -17.60 -6.49 10.02
C ASN A 194 -16.42 -7.00 10.87
N GLY A 195 -15.21 -7.06 10.32
CA GLY A 195 -14.03 -7.62 10.98
C GLY A 195 -13.09 -6.59 11.61
N LEU A 196 -13.21 -5.30 11.31
CA LEU A 196 -12.30 -4.26 11.81
C LEU A 196 -12.23 -4.25 13.36
N PRO A 197 -11.02 -4.26 13.96
CA PRO A 197 -10.88 -4.14 15.41
C PRO A 197 -11.43 -2.80 15.95
N ALA A 198 -12.29 -2.87 16.97
CA ALA A 198 -12.94 -1.68 17.53
C ALA A 198 -11.96 -0.64 18.11
N GLY A 199 -10.76 -1.07 18.51
CA GLY A 199 -9.71 -0.25 19.12
C GLY A 199 -8.84 0.55 18.14
N LEU A 200 -9.05 0.40 16.82
CA LEU A 200 -8.23 1.07 15.81
C LEU A 200 -8.18 2.59 15.97
N LYS A 201 -6.98 3.13 15.79
CA LYS A 201 -6.65 4.56 15.77
C LYS A 201 -6.19 5.01 14.39
N THR A 202 -5.44 4.15 13.71
CA THR A 202 -4.92 4.40 12.36
C THR A 202 -5.45 3.33 11.42
N MET A 203 -6.03 3.74 10.30
CA MET A 203 -6.46 2.83 9.24
C MET A 203 -5.99 3.33 7.88
N LYS A 204 -5.29 2.46 7.14
CA LYS A 204 -4.87 2.72 5.76
C LYS A 204 -5.39 1.59 4.87
N LEU A 205 -6.28 1.93 3.95
CA LEU A 205 -6.84 1.00 3.00
C LEU A 205 -6.46 1.43 1.58
N GLY A 206 -5.89 0.51 0.81
CA GLY A 206 -5.54 0.74 -0.59
C GLY A 206 -6.07 -0.36 -1.48
N PHE A 207 -7.01 -0.01 -2.36
CA PHE A 207 -7.64 -0.90 -3.33
C PHE A 207 -7.63 -0.27 -4.72
N LYS A 208 -6.47 0.26 -5.10
CA LYS A 208 -6.29 0.94 -6.39
C LYS A 208 -6.65 0.01 -7.56
N GLY A 209 -7.40 0.54 -8.52
CA GLY A 209 -7.74 -0.13 -9.78
C GLY A 209 -8.80 -1.23 -9.66
N ASN A 210 -9.60 -1.25 -8.59
CA ASN A 210 -10.67 -2.22 -8.43
C ASN A 210 -12.01 -1.66 -8.91
N ASP A 211 -12.30 -1.80 -10.20
CA ASP A 211 -13.55 -1.30 -10.78
C ASP A 211 -14.81 -2.11 -10.38
N VAL A 212 -14.65 -3.18 -9.59
CA VAL A 212 -15.77 -4.03 -9.13
C VAL A 212 -16.45 -3.42 -7.90
N PHE A 213 -15.74 -2.61 -7.11
CA PHE A 213 -16.33 -1.89 -5.99
C PHE A 213 -17.33 -0.84 -6.45
N THR A 214 -18.45 -0.76 -5.73
CA THR A 214 -19.50 0.23 -5.98
C THR A 214 -19.75 1.09 -4.75
N ASP A 215 -20.59 2.12 -4.92
CA ASP A 215 -21.04 2.96 -3.81
C ASP A 215 -21.70 2.16 -2.67
N ASN A 216 -22.27 0.97 -2.95
CA ASN A 216 -22.85 0.12 -1.92
C ASN A 216 -21.78 -0.50 -1.02
N GLY A 217 -20.71 -1.04 -1.60
CA GLY A 217 -19.58 -1.59 -0.84
C GLY A 217 -18.90 -0.53 0.02
N LEU A 218 -18.68 0.67 -0.54
CA LEU A 218 -18.16 1.80 0.24
C LEU A 218 -19.10 2.20 1.38
N ALA A 219 -20.41 2.25 1.14
CA ALA A 219 -21.39 2.52 2.20
C ALA A 219 -21.31 1.50 3.35
N LYS A 220 -21.13 0.21 3.01
CA LYS A 220 -20.92 -0.86 4.00
C LYS A 220 -19.64 -0.65 4.80
N LEU A 221 -18.52 -0.38 4.11
CA LEU A 221 -17.24 -0.06 4.76
C LEU A 221 -17.38 1.10 5.76
N MET A 222 -17.95 2.23 5.32
CA MET A 222 -18.14 3.41 6.17
C MET A 222 -18.99 3.12 7.41
N SER A 223 -19.99 2.22 7.29
CA SER A 223 -20.84 1.84 8.42
C SER A 223 -20.13 1.01 9.50
N GLY A 224 -19.06 0.30 9.14
CA GLY A 224 -18.25 -0.51 10.06
C GLY A 224 -17.00 0.21 10.60
N MET A 225 -16.64 1.36 10.05
CA MET A 225 -15.48 2.13 10.52
C MET A 225 -15.65 2.62 11.96
N SER A 226 -14.68 2.33 12.81
CA SER A 226 -14.73 2.65 14.25
C SER A 226 -14.79 4.16 14.50
N PRO A 227 -15.63 4.63 15.45
CA PRO A 227 -15.64 6.04 15.86
C PRO A 227 -14.36 6.47 16.60
N GLY A 228 -13.49 5.53 16.94
CA GLY A 228 -12.22 5.79 17.62
C GLY A 228 -11.05 6.15 16.70
N LEU A 229 -11.26 6.14 15.37
CA LEU A 229 -10.24 6.45 14.37
C LEU A 229 -9.79 7.92 14.43
N GLN A 230 -8.48 8.13 14.32
CA GLN A 230 -7.82 9.43 14.36
C GLN A 230 -7.11 9.72 13.03
N GLU A 231 -6.57 8.67 12.39
CA GLU A 231 -5.87 8.76 11.12
C GLU A 231 -6.49 7.79 10.12
N VAL A 232 -6.97 8.33 8.99
CA VAL A 232 -7.62 7.55 7.93
C VAL A 232 -6.96 7.85 6.60
N THR A 233 -6.51 6.81 5.92
CA THR A 233 -6.06 6.85 4.52
C THR A 233 -6.90 5.89 3.70
N LEU A 234 -7.58 6.40 2.68
CA LEU A 234 -8.37 5.62 1.74
C LEU A 234 -7.81 5.88 0.34
N ASN A 235 -7.33 4.83 -0.32
CA ASN A 235 -6.84 4.90 -1.69
C ASN A 235 -7.68 3.97 -2.57
N PHE A 236 -8.59 4.59 -3.31
CA PHE A 236 -9.43 3.96 -4.33
C PHE A 236 -9.13 4.55 -5.71
N ASP A 237 -7.90 5.02 -5.94
CA ASP A 237 -7.43 5.52 -7.25
C ASP A 237 -7.84 4.57 -8.38
N SER A 238 -8.37 5.14 -9.45
CA SER A 238 -8.85 4.40 -10.63
C SER A 238 -9.95 3.36 -10.34
N ASN A 239 -10.79 3.57 -9.31
CA ASN A 239 -12.03 2.79 -9.11
C ASN A 239 -13.20 3.55 -9.75
N THR A 240 -13.36 3.39 -11.06
CA THR A 240 -14.28 4.19 -11.88
C THR A 240 -15.76 3.92 -11.60
N SER A 241 -16.11 2.84 -10.89
CA SER A 241 -17.49 2.54 -10.48
C SER A 241 -17.98 3.36 -9.27
N LEU A 242 -17.10 4.11 -8.60
CA LEU A 242 -17.45 4.98 -7.48
C LEU A 242 -17.95 6.34 -7.99
N THR A 243 -18.95 6.89 -7.31
CA THR A 243 -19.57 8.18 -7.69
C THR A 243 -19.68 9.14 -6.51
N ASP A 244 -20.26 10.32 -6.72
CA ASP A 244 -20.60 11.25 -5.64
C ASP A 244 -21.31 10.59 -4.44
N ALA A 245 -22.08 9.51 -4.65
CA ALA A 245 -22.70 8.78 -3.56
C ALA A 245 -21.67 8.21 -2.55
N SER A 246 -20.50 7.74 -2.99
CA SER A 246 -19.42 7.34 -2.09
C SER A 246 -18.86 8.51 -1.27
N LEU A 247 -18.70 9.70 -1.90
CA LEU A 247 -18.28 10.91 -1.17
C LEU A 247 -19.32 11.35 -0.14
N GLU A 248 -20.61 11.18 -0.46
CA GLU A 248 -21.70 11.44 0.48
C GLU A 248 -21.66 10.53 1.69
N ARG A 249 -21.38 9.23 1.50
CA ARG A 249 -21.24 8.28 2.62
C ARG A 249 -20.04 8.59 3.50
N LEU A 250 -18.91 8.96 2.90
CA LEU A 250 -17.75 9.42 3.66
C LEU A 250 -18.08 10.71 4.44
N ALA A 251 -18.80 11.65 3.82
CA ALA A 251 -19.24 12.89 4.46
C ALA A 251 -20.18 12.63 5.66
N GLU A 252 -21.15 11.72 5.50
CA GLU A 252 -22.04 11.29 6.58
C GLU A 252 -21.26 10.68 7.76
N TRP A 253 -20.28 9.82 7.47
CA TRP A 253 -19.43 9.22 8.49
C TRP A 253 -18.59 10.28 9.22
N LEU A 254 -17.89 11.15 8.50
CA LEU A 254 -17.06 12.23 9.08
C LEU A 254 -17.87 13.20 9.95
N SER A 255 -19.11 13.48 9.57
CA SER A 255 -20.02 14.33 10.36
C SER A 255 -20.56 13.64 11.62
N GLY A 256 -20.47 12.30 11.69
CA GLY A 256 -20.98 11.48 12.77
C GLY A 256 -19.86 10.74 13.51
N ALA A 257 -19.71 9.45 13.23
CA ALA A 257 -18.76 8.58 13.91
C ALA A 257 -17.29 8.99 13.70
N GLY A 258 -16.95 9.52 12.52
CA GLY A 258 -15.62 9.98 12.15
C GLY A 258 -15.24 11.39 12.62
N ALA A 259 -16.06 12.03 13.46
CA ALA A 259 -15.82 13.42 13.89
C ALA A 259 -14.52 13.61 14.70
N GLY A 260 -13.90 12.52 15.17
CA GLY A 260 -12.62 12.50 15.88
C GLY A 260 -11.38 12.40 14.98
N VAL A 261 -11.54 12.29 13.66
CA VAL A 261 -10.42 12.19 12.72
C VAL A 261 -9.63 13.50 12.67
N THR A 262 -8.32 13.40 12.89
CA THR A 262 -7.38 14.53 12.85
C THR A 262 -6.50 14.50 11.59
N LYS A 263 -6.37 13.34 10.94
CA LYS A 263 -5.63 13.19 9.67
C LYS A 263 -6.47 12.40 8.67
N LEU A 264 -6.75 13.00 7.52
CA LEU A 264 -7.53 12.39 6.47
C LEU A 264 -6.76 12.46 5.15
N CYS A 265 -6.53 11.29 4.54
CA CYS A 265 -6.00 11.18 3.19
C CYS A 265 -6.99 10.38 2.35
N VAL A 266 -7.50 10.97 1.27
CA VAL A 266 -8.38 10.31 0.30
C VAL A 266 -7.78 10.46 -1.07
N ILE A 267 -7.43 9.34 -1.69
CA ILE A 267 -6.81 9.28 -3.01
C ILE A 267 -7.78 8.54 -3.92
N ASP A 268 -8.33 9.26 -4.88
CA ASP A 268 -9.11 8.69 -5.97
C ASP A 268 -8.87 9.51 -7.22
N SER A 269 -7.68 9.31 -7.79
CA SER A 269 -7.33 9.94 -9.06
C SER A 269 -7.91 9.11 -10.21
N HIS A 270 -8.08 9.71 -11.37
CA HIS A 270 -8.57 9.00 -12.58
C HIS A 270 -9.99 8.42 -12.46
N ASN A 271 -10.84 9.06 -11.67
CA ASN A 271 -12.27 8.77 -11.64
C ASN A 271 -13.07 10.02 -12.04
N GLU A 272 -13.60 10.03 -13.26
CA GLU A 272 -14.39 11.15 -13.81
C GLU A 272 -15.81 11.25 -13.24
N ASN A 273 -16.27 10.26 -12.46
CA ASN A 273 -17.63 10.21 -11.92
C ASN A 273 -17.82 11.00 -10.62
N PHE A 274 -16.74 11.52 -10.03
CA PHE A 274 -16.85 12.52 -8.98
C PHE A 274 -17.03 13.91 -9.57
N THR A 275 -17.96 14.67 -8.99
CA THR A 275 -18.26 16.03 -9.41
C THR A 275 -18.02 17.02 -8.26
N ASP A 276 -18.06 18.32 -8.60
CA ASP A 276 -18.01 19.39 -7.62
C ASP A 276 -19.09 19.25 -6.52
N ALA A 277 -20.25 18.63 -6.82
CA ALA A 277 -21.32 18.48 -5.85
C ALA A 277 -20.95 17.49 -4.74
N GLY A 278 -20.49 16.29 -5.08
CA GLY A 278 -20.01 15.31 -4.10
C GLY A 278 -18.80 15.82 -3.34
N PHE A 279 -17.85 16.45 -4.03
CA PHE A 279 -16.66 17.01 -3.39
C PHE A 279 -17.01 18.12 -2.37
N LYS A 280 -17.95 19.02 -2.70
CA LYS A 280 -18.43 20.03 -1.75
C LYS A 280 -19.09 19.42 -0.52
N LYS A 281 -19.86 18.33 -0.70
CA LYS A 281 -20.48 17.61 0.42
C LYS A 281 -19.40 17.01 1.34
N LEU A 282 -18.39 16.34 0.78
CA LEU A 282 -17.24 15.86 1.54
C LEU A 282 -16.55 17.00 2.31
N CYS A 283 -16.21 18.10 1.63
CA CYS A 283 -15.50 19.22 2.23
C CYS A 283 -16.28 19.89 3.35
N SER A 284 -17.61 19.96 3.23
CA SER A 284 -18.50 20.54 4.24
C SER A 284 -18.63 19.66 5.50
N ALA A 285 -18.28 18.38 5.40
CA ALA A 285 -18.34 17.40 6.47
C ALA A 285 -16.99 17.17 7.18
N LEU A 286 -15.92 17.86 6.77
CA LEU A 286 -14.60 17.66 7.35
C LEU A 286 -14.60 17.94 8.87
N PRO A 287 -13.93 17.10 9.68
CA PRO A 287 -13.86 17.28 11.12
C PRO A 287 -13.26 18.63 11.51
N LYS A 288 -13.77 19.23 12.59
CA LYS A 288 -13.31 20.54 13.07
C LYS A 288 -11.88 20.53 13.61
N ASP A 289 -11.41 19.38 14.07
CA ASP A 289 -10.07 19.20 14.65
C ASP A 289 -9.06 18.62 13.65
N LEU A 290 -9.38 18.65 12.36
CA LEU A 290 -8.51 18.15 11.30
C LEU A 290 -7.24 19.01 11.18
N THR A 291 -6.07 18.36 11.30
CA THR A 291 -4.75 19.00 11.24
C THR A 291 -3.96 18.62 9.98
N GLU A 292 -4.29 17.47 9.36
CA GLU A 292 -3.69 17.02 8.11
C GLU A 292 -4.78 16.56 7.14
N LEU A 293 -4.75 17.08 5.92
CA LEU A 293 -5.71 16.77 4.86
C LEU A 293 -4.96 16.59 3.55
N GLU A 294 -5.19 15.46 2.91
CA GLU A 294 -4.78 15.20 1.54
C GLU A 294 -6.00 14.67 0.78
N LEU A 295 -6.45 15.42 -0.22
CA LEU A 295 -7.52 14.99 -1.12
C LEU A 295 -6.94 15.01 -2.53
N ASN A 296 -6.69 13.82 -3.08
CA ASN A 296 -6.13 13.67 -4.41
C ASN A 296 -7.19 13.10 -5.36
N PHE A 297 -7.90 14.03 -6.00
CA PHE A 297 -8.91 13.76 -7.03
C PHE A 297 -8.45 14.28 -8.40
N ASN A 298 -7.17 14.13 -8.71
CA ASN A 298 -6.64 14.52 -10.01
C ASN A 298 -7.30 13.69 -11.12
N SER A 299 -7.52 14.30 -12.29
CA SER A 299 -8.19 13.64 -13.42
C SER A 299 -9.60 13.12 -13.07
N SER A 300 -10.32 13.85 -12.21
CA SER A 300 -11.75 13.65 -11.93
C SER A 300 -12.60 14.73 -12.61
N GLY A 301 -13.93 14.60 -12.51
CA GLY A 301 -14.88 15.64 -12.92
C GLY A 301 -14.90 16.87 -12.00
N ILE A 302 -14.02 16.94 -10.99
CA ILE A 302 -13.93 18.05 -10.03
C ILE A 302 -13.09 19.20 -10.58
N SER A 303 -13.59 20.42 -10.45
CA SER A 303 -12.90 21.62 -10.90
C SER A 303 -11.62 21.89 -10.08
N LEU A 304 -10.53 22.19 -10.78
CA LEU A 304 -9.22 22.51 -10.17
C LEU A 304 -9.28 23.69 -9.19
N GLU A 305 -10.19 24.63 -9.41
CA GLU A 305 -10.42 25.77 -8.52
C GLU A 305 -10.93 25.32 -7.16
N LEU A 306 -11.84 24.33 -7.13
CA LEU A 306 -12.44 23.80 -5.92
C LEU A 306 -11.43 22.99 -5.10
N GLN A 307 -10.59 22.20 -5.75
CA GLN A 307 -9.53 21.40 -5.11
C GLN A 307 -8.51 22.28 -4.35
N LYS A 308 -8.38 23.57 -4.72
CA LYS A 308 -7.47 24.52 -4.07
C LYS A 308 -8.12 25.35 -2.95
N LYS A 309 -9.39 25.12 -2.61
CA LYS A 309 -10.12 25.93 -1.61
C LYS A 309 -9.88 25.47 -0.17
N PHE A 310 -8.63 25.27 0.23
CA PHE A 310 -8.29 24.97 1.63
C PHE A 310 -7.33 26.01 2.18
N ALA A 311 -7.46 26.30 3.48
CA ALA A 311 -6.47 27.06 4.22
C ALA A 311 -6.19 26.42 5.57
N GLN A 312 -4.93 26.54 5.97
CA GLN A 312 -4.48 26.15 7.29
C GLN A 312 -4.43 27.37 8.22
N GLY A 313 -5.14 27.27 9.35
CA GLY A 313 -5.13 28.27 10.41
C GLY A 313 -3.79 28.31 11.16
N THR A 314 -3.61 29.34 11.98
CA THR A 314 -2.42 29.49 12.85
C THR A 314 -2.32 28.41 13.92
N ASP A 315 -3.42 27.71 14.21
CA ASP A 315 -3.50 26.55 15.09
C ASP A 315 -3.28 25.21 14.34
N LYS A 316 -2.79 25.26 13.09
CA LYS A 316 -2.59 24.14 12.17
C LYS A 316 -3.87 23.44 11.69
N ARG A 317 -5.06 23.90 12.09
CA ARG A 317 -6.32 23.31 11.63
C ARG A 317 -6.59 23.65 10.17
N ILE A 318 -7.17 22.70 9.44
CA ILE A 318 -7.51 22.86 8.04
C ILE A 318 -8.98 23.24 7.92
N SER A 319 -9.27 24.26 7.12
CA SER A 319 -10.62 24.73 6.84
C SER A 319 -10.85 24.83 5.34
N PHE A 320 -12.04 24.42 4.91
CA PHE A 320 -12.48 24.59 3.53
C PHE A 320 -13.03 26.00 3.35
N LEU A 321 -12.53 26.71 2.34
CA LEU A 321 -12.81 28.11 2.05
C LEU A 321 -13.88 28.32 0.96
N GLY A 322 -14.41 27.25 0.36
CA GLY A 322 -15.19 27.32 -0.88
C GLY A 322 -16.68 27.00 -0.72
N ALA A 323 -17.53 27.92 -1.17
CA ALA A 323 -18.98 27.75 -1.35
C ALA A 323 -19.33 26.95 -2.62
#